data_AF-A0A2A4HI14-F1
#
_entry.id   AF-A0A2A4HI14-F1
#
_cell.length_a   1.000
_cell.length_b   1.000
_cell.length_c   1.000
_cell.angle_alpha   90.00
_cell.angle_beta   90.00
_cell.angle_gamma   90.00
#
_symmetry.space_group_name_H-M   'P 1'
#
loop_
_entity.id
_entity.type
_entity.pdbx_description
1 polymer ?
#
loop_
_entity_poly.entity_id
_entity_poly.type
_entity_poly.pdbx_seq_one_letter_code
_entity_poly.pdbx_strand_id
1 'polypeptide(L)' 'MPKDLSSERIGILNAARLLGVSVSELKEALRLGKDLRGNTPPQPMVQGSGSSGTQMLFRFGDVMAVAEKIGKG' A
#
# COMPACT_ATOMS: atom_id res chain seq x y z
N MET A 1 -9.92 -1.50 -25.65
CA MET A 1 -10.07 -2.06 -24.29
C MET A 1 -9.60 -0.98 -23.32
N PRO A 2 -10.45 -0.43 -22.42
CA PRO A 2 -9.95 0.45 -21.37
C PRO A 2 -8.95 -0.33 -20.53
N LYS A 3 -7.80 0.29 -20.24
CA LYS A 3 -6.73 -0.31 -19.45
C LYS A 3 -7.23 -0.44 -18.02
N ASP A 4 -7.34 -1.68 -17.53
CA ASP A 4 -7.77 -1.96 -16.16
C ASP A 4 -6.67 -1.51 -15.19
N LEU A 5 -6.82 -0.29 -14.66
CA LEU A 5 -5.83 0.33 -13.77
C LEU A 5 -5.73 -0.42 -12.43
N SER A 6 -6.73 -1.22 -12.07
CA SER A 6 -6.75 -1.99 -10.81
C SER A 6 -5.61 -3.00 -10.71
N SER A 7 -5.09 -3.45 -11.84
CA SER A 7 -4.00 -4.43 -11.93
C SER A 7 -2.61 -3.80 -12.01
N GLU A 8 -2.51 -2.47 -12.01
CA GLU A 8 -1.23 -1.76 -12.03
C GLU A 8 -0.47 -1.91 -10.71
N ARG A 9 0.87 -1.88 -10.81
CA ARG A 9 1.77 -1.94 -9.66
C ARG A 9 2.23 -0.54 -9.32
N ILE A 10 2.09 -0.17 -8.05
CA ILE A 10 2.54 1.12 -7.52
C ILE A 10 3.56 0.92 -6.41
N GLY A 11 4.54 1.82 -6.33
CA GLY A 11 5.52 1.81 -5.25
C GLY A 11 4.94 2.32 -3.93
N ILE A 12 5.62 2.00 -2.83
CA ILE A 12 5.23 2.39 -1.47
C ILE A 12 4.95 3.88 -1.28
N LEU A 13 5.70 4.75 -1.96
CA LEU A 13 5.48 6.21 -1.89
C LEU A 13 4.09 6.57 -2.41
N ASN A 14 3.71 6.04 -3.58
CA ASN A 14 2.40 6.30 -4.17
C ASN A 14 1.29 5.65 -3.36
N ALA A 15 1.52 4.43 -2.85
CA ALA A 15 0.56 3.76 -1.98
C ALA A 15 0.27 4.57 -0.71
N ALA A 16 1.31 5.04 -0.01
CA ALA A 16 1.16 5.85 1.19
C ALA A 16 0.39 7.16 0.91
N ARG A 17 0.68 7.83 -0.22
CA ARG A 17 -0.04 9.05 -0.64
C ARG A 17 -1.52 8.80 -0.87
N LEU A 18 -1.88 7.70 -1.55
CA LEU A 18 -3.28 7.35 -1.80
C LEU A 18 -4.04 7.00 -0.52
N LEU A 19 -3.36 6.36 0.43
CA LEU A 19 -3.92 5.99 1.74
C LEU A 19 -3.99 7.17 2.72
N GLY A 20 -3.41 8.33 2.38
CA GLY A 20 -3.36 9.49 3.27
C GLY A 20 -2.45 9.31 4.50
N VAL A 21 -1.43 8.46 4.40
CA VAL A 21 -0.49 8.15 5.51
C VAL A 21 0.96 8.43 5.12
N SER A 22 1.86 8.44 6.10
CA SER A 22 3.30 8.50 5.83
C SER A 22 3.85 7.15 5.35
N VAL A 23 4.95 7.16 4.57
CA VAL A 23 5.64 5.93 4.16
C VAL A 23 6.13 5.14 5.38
N SER A 24 6.60 5.81 6.43
CA SER A 24 7.03 5.18 7.67
C SER A 24 5.87 4.48 8.39
N GLU A 25 4.70 5.13 8.47
CA GLU A 25 3.49 4.55 9.07
C GLU A 25 3.05 3.29 8.31
N LEU A 26 3.04 3.34 6.98
CA LEU A 26 2.74 2.16 6.15
C LEU A 26 3.77 1.04 6.33
N LYS A 27 5.07 1.35 6.34
CA LYS A 27 6.13 0.34 6.59
C LYS A 27 5.99 -0.29 7.97
N GLU A 28 5.69 0.51 8.98
CA GLU A 28 5.52 0.03 10.35
C GLU A 28 4.26 -0.84 10.47
N ALA A 29 3.15 -0.45 9.84
CA ALA A 29 1.94 -1.25 9.78
C ALA A 29 2.19 -2.64 9.20
N LEU A 30 2.89 -2.69 8.06
CA LEU A 30 3.28 -3.93 7.40
C LEU A 30 4.27 -4.76 8.22
N ARG A 31 5.27 -4.11 8.85
CA ARG A 31 6.30 -4.79 9.64
C ARG A 31 5.75 -5.40 10.92
N LEU A 32 4.83 -4.71 11.58
CA LEU A 32 4.25 -5.12 12.87
C LEU A 32 2.96 -5.92 12.71
N GLY A 33 2.41 -6.03 11.50
CA GLY A 33 1.11 -6.64 11.27
C GLY A 33 -0.03 -5.90 11.97
N LYS A 34 0.11 -4.57 12.15
CA LYS A 34 -0.92 -3.73 12.78
C LYS A 34 -1.83 -3.11 11.75
N ASP A 35 -3.02 -2.75 12.19
CA ASP A 35 -3.96 -2.00 11.37
C ASP A 35 -3.40 -0.60 11.04
N LEU A 36 -3.64 -0.18 9.81
CA LEU A 36 -3.38 1.16 9.32
C LEU A 36 -4.68 1.94 9.38
N ARG A 37 -4.76 2.91 10.31
CA ARG A 37 -5.97 3.73 10.52
C ARG A 37 -7.23 2.86 10.73
N GLY A 38 -7.13 1.83 11.57
CA GLY A 38 -8.23 0.91 11.89
C GLY A 38 -8.62 -0.06 10.76
N ASN A 39 -7.83 -0.11 9.68
CA ASN A 39 -8.05 -1.00 8.56
C ASN A 39 -6.81 -1.85 8.28
N THR A 40 -7.01 -3.10 7.86
CA THR A 40 -5.88 -3.96 7.46
C THR A 40 -5.12 -3.32 6.28
N PRO A 41 -3.79 -3.16 6.37
CA PRO A 41 -3.00 -2.51 5.32
C PRO A 41 -2.98 -3.34 4.02
N PRO A 42 -2.82 -2.70 2.85
CA PRO A 42 -2.70 -3.42 1.58
C PRO A 42 -1.40 -4.24 1.57
N GLN A 43 -1.48 -5.48 1.13
CA GLN A 43 -0.33 -6.38 1.13
C GLN A 43 0.61 -6.08 -0.05
N PRO A 44 1.94 -6.02 0.17
CA PRO A 44 2.89 -5.85 -0.91
C PRO A 44 2.95 -7.14 -1.75
N MET A 45 2.97 -6.98 -3.07
CA MET A 45 3.15 -8.09 -4.03
C MET A 45 4.58 -8.64 -4.03
N VAL A 46 5.56 -7.77 -3.75
CA VAL A 46 6.97 -8.14 -3.65
C VAL A 46 7.57 -7.45 -2.44
N GLN A 47 8.18 -8.25 -1.57
CA GLN A 47 8.98 -7.77 -0.45
C GLN A 47 10.43 -8.11 -0.76
N GLY A 48 11.12 -7.22 -1.49
CA GLY A 48 12.50 -7.47 -1.93
C GLY A 48 13.48 -7.53 -0.74
N SER A 49 14.20 -8.64 -0.61
CA SER A 49 15.37 -8.79 0.27
C SER A 49 16.63 -8.36 -0.50
N GLY A 50 17.03 -7.09 -0.37
CA GLY A 50 18.24 -6.59 -1.03
C GLY A 50 18.77 -5.32 -0.38
N SER A 51 20.10 -5.19 -0.33
CA SER A 51 20.89 -4.17 0.39
C SER A 51 20.68 -2.70 -0.02
N SER A 52 19.72 -2.39 -0.89
CA SER A 52 19.26 -1.04 -1.18
C SER A 52 17.75 -1.01 -0.96
N GLY A 53 17.33 -0.34 0.11
CA GLY A 53 16.00 -0.49 0.70
C GLY A 53 14.81 -0.49 -0.29
N THR A 54 14.03 -1.57 -0.22
CA THR A 54 12.57 -1.57 -0.27
C THR A 54 11.91 -1.01 -1.56
N GLN A 55 11.94 -1.77 -2.66
CA GLN A 55 10.85 -1.68 -3.63
C GLN A 55 9.68 -2.55 -3.17
N MET A 56 8.88 -2.03 -2.23
CA MET A 56 7.56 -2.60 -1.94
C MET A 56 6.61 -2.13 -3.05
N LEU A 57 6.13 -3.09 -3.83
CA LEU A 57 5.13 -2.87 -4.86
C LEU A 57 3.77 -3.35 -4.37
N PHE A 58 2.74 -2.57 -4.63
CA PHE A 58 1.36 -2.85 -4.27
C PHE A 58 0.51 -2.87 -5.52
N ARG A 59 -0.56 -3.66 -5.49
CA ARG A 59 -1.59 -3.58 -6.52
C ARG A 59 -2.41 -2.31 -6.28
N PHE A 60 -2.62 -1.52 -7.34
CA PHE A 60 -3.37 -0.27 -7.26
C PHE A 60 -4.80 -0.50 -6.74
N GLY A 61 -5.48 -1.54 -7.22
CA GLY A 61 -6.83 -1.90 -6.76
C GLY A 61 -6.91 -2.15 -5.26
N ASP A 62 -5.94 -2.88 -4.70
CA ASP A 62 -5.91 -3.20 -3.26
C ASP A 62 -5.67 -1.95 -2.42
N VAL A 63 -4.79 -1.06 -2.88
CA VAL A 63 -4.53 0.22 -2.21
C VAL A 63 -5.77 1.11 -2.23
N MET A 64 -6.45 1.23 -3.37
CA MET A 64 -7.67 2.02 -3.48
C MET A 64 -8.79 1.45 -2.60
N ALA A 65 -8.95 0.13 -2.55
CA ALA A 65 -9.95 -0.51 -1.69
C ALA A 65 -9.71 -0.21 -0.19
N VAL A 66 -8.45 -0.14 0.25
CA VAL A 66 -8.11 0.28 1.63
C VAL A 66 -8.30 1.78 1.81
N ALA A 67 -7.88 2.61 0.84
CA ALA A 67 -8.06 4.06 0.90
C ALA A 67 -9.54 4.45 1.01
N GLU A 68 -10.43 3.77 0.28
CA GLU A 68 -11.88 3.97 0.40
C GLU A 68 -12.42 3.62 1.78
N LYS A 69 -11.87 2.61 2.44
CA LYS A 69 -12.27 2.25 3.81
C LYS A 69 -11.77 3.28 4.83
N ILE A 70 -10.54 3.76 4.67
CA ILE A 70 -9.97 4.80 5.53
C ILE A 70 -10.72 6.12 5.37
N GLY A 71 -11.04 6.53 4.14
CA GLY A 71 -11.75 7.79 3.87
C GLY A 71 -13.24 7.79 4.21
N LYS A 72 -13.83 6.63 4.51
CA LYS A 72 -15.23 6.48 4.96
C LYS A 72 -15.34 6.29 6.49
N GLY A 73 -14.21 6.19 7.20
CA GLY A 73 -14.13 6.01 8.66
C GLY A 73 -14.11 7.30 9.44
#